data_AF-A0A6M0ARB9-F1
#
_entry.id   AF-A0A6M0ARB9-F1
#
_cell.length_a   1.000
_cell.length_b   1.000
_cell.length_c   1.000
_cell.angle_alpha   90.00
_cell.angle_beta   90.00
_cell.angle_gamma   90.00
#
_symmetry.space_group_name_H-M   'P 1'
#
loop_
_entity.id
_entity.type
_entity.pdbx_description
1 polymer ?
#
loop_
_entity_poly.entity_id
_entity_poly.type
_entity_poly.pdbx_seq_one_letter_code
_entity_poly.pdbx_strand_id
1 'polypeptide(L)'
;QVSRSLWVNRYLLLAAPYLFILLAAAGIGIWRRWRIGALVIALIYAIAVGGGLKRYYTVLDRENWRGLVETIATKEQPGDVIVWSIGQRIPVALNHYYHGSGSIEIKDVLPRSVRKNDQQAIEGWVSSLPPTQSRLWLVYVKSSKLFRSVVKEQFQIQAQEKPIDGIEIFLLKPRSTDQTSDE
;
A
#
# COMPACT_ATOMS: atom_id res chain seq x y z
N GLN A 1 4.40 -20.21 -23.37
CA GLN A 1 5.20 -20.87 -22.31
C GLN A 1 5.50 -19.84 -21.23
N VAL A 2 4.97 -20.02 -20.01
CA VAL A 2 5.26 -19.12 -18.90
C VAL A 2 6.39 -19.74 -18.09
N SER A 3 7.61 -19.21 -18.21
CA SER A 3 8.67 -19.50 -17.26
C SER A 3 8.27 -18.90 -15.91
N ARG A 4 7.58 -19.69 -15.07
CA ARG A 4 7.37 -19.30 -13.67
C ARG A 4 8.73 -19.34 -13.01
N SER A 5 9.26 -18.15 -12.71
CA SER A 5 10.53 -17.99 -12.01
C SER A 5 10.56 -18.89 -10.77
N LEU A 6 11.58 -19.72 -10.64
CA LEU A 6 11.80 -20.55 -9.44
C LEU A 6 12.01 -19.68 -8.18
N TRP A 7 12.27 -18.39 -8.37
CA TRP A 7 12.51 -17.39 -7.33
C TRP A 7 11.24 -16.82 -6.68
N VAL A 8 10.06 -17.38 -6.93
CA VAL A 8 8.88 -17.01 -6.14
C VAL A 8 9.08 -17.56 -4.73
N ASN A 9 9.16 -16.66 -3.73
CA ASN A 9 9.41 -16.99 -2.32
C ASN A 9 8.59 -18.18 -1.78
N ARG A 10 7.38 -18.41 -2.31
CA ARG A 10 6.54 -19.56 -1.91
C ARG A 10 7.17 -20.93 -2.20
N TYR A 11 7.99 -21.05 -3.24
CA TYR A 11 8.63 -22.32 -3.60
C TYR A 11 9.87 -22.61 -2.74
N LEU A 12 10.47 -21.57 -2.14
CA LEU A 12 11.55 -21.75 -1.15
C LEU A 12 11.07 -22.54 0.07
N LEU A 13 9.78 -22.43 0.44
CA LEU A 13 9.20 -23.20 1.54
C LEU A 13 9.23 -24.71 1.29
N LEU A 14 9.15 -25.13 0.03
CA LEU A 14 9.22 -26.55 -0.35
C LEU A 14 10.66 -27.08 -0.25
N ALA A 15 11.65 -26.23 -0.53
CA ALA A 15 13.07 -26.59 -0.44
C ALA A 15 13.65 -26.47 0.99
N ALA A 16 13.05 -25.62 1.82
CA ALA A 16 13.49 -25.34 3.19
C ALA A 16 13.76 -26.59 4.07
N PRO A 17 12.86 -27.61 4.15
CA PRO A 17 13.12 -28.77 5.01
C PRO A 17 14.38 -29.53 4.59
N TYR A 18 14.63 -29.69 3.29
CA TYR A 18 15.83 -30.36 2.78
C TYR A 18 17.10 -29.59 3.10
N LEU A 19 17.06 -28.25 2.97
CA LEU A 19 18.17 -27.39 3.33
C LEU A 19 18.50 -27.48 4.83
N PHE A 20 17.49 -27.54 5.71
CA PHE A 20 17.72 -27.69 7.15
C PHE A 20 18.31 -29.05 7.53
N ILE A 21 17.89 -30.13 6.86
CA ILE A 21 18.47 -31.46 7.07
C ILE A 21 19.94 -31.48 6.65
N LEU A 22 20.26 -30.93 5.48
CA LEU A 22 21.64 -30.84 4.99
C LEU A 22 22.52 -29.97 5.91
N LEU A 23 21.99 -28.84 6.38
CA LEU A 23 22.68 -27.96 7.32
C LEU A 23 22.98 -28.67 8.65
N ALA A 24 22.00 -29.41 9.20
CA ALA A 24 22.18 -30.19 10.42
C ALA A 24 23.22 -31.31 10.23
N ALA A 25 23.14 -32.06 9.14
CA ALA A 25 24.10 -33.12 8.81
C ALA A 25 25.54 -32.58 8.67
N ALA A 26 25.70 -31.45 7.96
CA ALA A 26 26.98 -30.77 7.84
C ALA A 26 27.51 -30.30 9.21
N GLY A 27 26.65 -29.72 10.04
CA GLY A 27 26.99 -29.29 11.39
C GLY A 27 27.50 -30.45 12.27
N ILE A 28 26.84 -31.61 12.23
CA ILE A 28 27.27 -32.81 12.96
C ILE A 28 28.64 -33.30 12.44
N GLY A 29 28.85 -33.29 11.13
CA GLY A 29 30.13 -33.66 10.52
C GLY A 29 31.28 -32.78 11.00
N ILE A 30 31.07 -31.46 11.02
CA ILE A 30 32.06 -30.47 11.50
C ILE A 30 32.28 -30.65 13.01
N TRP A 31 31.22 -30.85 13.80
CA TRP A 31 31.31 -31.04 15.25
C TRP A 31 32.20 -32.23 15.63
N ARG A 32 32.11 -33.35 14.91
CA ARG A 32 32.92 -34.54 15.16
C ARG A 32 34.41 -34.31 14.91
N ARG A 33 34.78 -33.42 13.97
CA ARG A 33 36.17 -33.18 13.57
C ARG A 33 36.79 -31.96 14.23
N TRP A 34 36.01 -30.89 14.46
CA TRP A 34 36.49 -29.62 14.97
C TRP A 34 35.42 -28.89 15.80
N ARG A 35 35.34 -29.26 17.10
CA ARG A 35 34.30 -28.73 18.02
C ARG A 35 34.31 -27.21 18.15
N ILE A 36 35.51 -26.61 18.26
CA ILE A 36 35.64 -25.14 18.38
C ILE A 36 35.12 -24.46 17.12
N GLY A 37 35.50 -24.94 15.93
CA GLY A 37 35.01 -24.42 14.66
C GLY A 37 33.49 -24.54 14.52
N ALA A 38 32.92 -25.67 14.94
CA ALA A 38 31.48 -25.86 14.93
C ALA A 38 30.74 -24.86 15.85
N LEU A 39 31.27 -24.57 17.04
CA LEU A 39 30.72 -23.55 17.94
C LEU A 39 30.76 -22.15 17.33
N VAL A 40 31.89 -21.79 16.69
CA VAL A 40 32.02 -20.50 16.01
C VAL A 40 31.01 -20.37 14.87
N ILE A 41 30.86 -21.41 14.04
CA ILE A 41 29.88 -21.42 12.95
C ILE A 41 28.45 -21.31 13.48
N ALA A 42 28.12 -22.06 14.55
CA ALA A 42 26.80 -22.00 15.17
C ALA A 42 26.50 -20.60 15.73
N LEU A 43 27.49 -19.94 16.35
CA LEU A 43 27.35 -18.57 16.86
C LEU A 43 27.12 -17.57 15.72
N ILE A 44 27.90 -17.66 14.63
CA ILE A 44 27.72 -16.80 13.45
C ILE A 44 26.32 -17.00 12.85
N TYR A 45 25.88 -18.25 12.71
CA TYR A 45 24.54 -18.56 12.21
C TYR A 45 23.45 -17.99 13.13
N ALA A 46 23.59 -18.13 14.44
CA ALA A 46 22.65 -17.58 15.42
C ALA A 46 22.56 -16.05 15.35
N ILE A 47 23.69 -15.35 15.17
CA ILE A 47 23.72 -13.89 15.00
C ILE A 47 23.03 -13.49 13.68
N ALA A 48 23.34 -14.18 12.58
CA ALA A 48 22.78 -13.88 11.26
C ALA A 48 21.25 -14.10 11.24
N VAL A 49 20.79 -15.27 11.70
CA VAL A 49 19.35 -15.59 11.75
C VAL A 49 18.64 -14.73 12.79
N GLY A 50 19.23 -14.56 13.98
CA GLY A 50 18.66 -13.74 15.05
C GLY A 50 18.47 -12.29 14.64
N GLY A 51 19.44 -11.71 13.92
CA GLY A 51 19.32 -10.37 13.35
C GLY A 51 18.19 -10.27 12.32
N GLY A 52 18.11 -11.24 11.40
CA GLY A 52 17.02 -11.32 10.42
C GLY A 52 15.64 -11.48 11.08
N LEU A 53 15.55 -12.33 12.10
CA LEU A 53 14.32 -12.62 12.83
C LEU A 53 13.85 -11.42 13.65
N LYS A 54 14.79 -10.76 14.37
CA LYS A 54 14.51 -9.50 15.06
C LYS A 54 13.91 -8.50 14.08
N ARG A 55 14.60 -8.25 12.95
CA ARG A 55 14.10 -7.32 11.93
C ARG A 55 12.71 -7.73 11.42
N TYR A 56 12.49 -9.01 11.12
CA TYR A 56 11.22 -9.53 10.64
C TYR A 56 10.05 -9.27 11.60
N TYR A 57 10.27 -9.37 12.91
CA TYR A 57 9.22 -9.17 13.91
C TYR A 57 9.12 -7.73 14.43
N THR A 58 10.19 -6.94 14.37
CA THR A 58 10.20 -5.57 14.91
C THR A 58 10.00 -4.50 13.84
N VAL A 59 10.35 -4.76 12.58
CA VAL A 59 10.16 -3.80 11.50
C VAL A 59 8.83 -4.10 10.83
N LEU A 60 7.89 -3.16 10.95
CA LEU A 60 6.61 -3.22 10.28
C LEU A 60 6.81 -2.87 8.79
N ASP A 61 7.38 -3.80 8.02
CA ASP A 61 7.51 -3.69 6.55
C ASP A 61 6.16 -3.97 5.84
N ARG A 62 5.06 -4.16 6.59
CA ARG A 62 3.72 -4.40 6.06
C ARG A 62 2.94 -3.10 6.03
N GLU A 63 2.49 -2.72 4.83
CA GLU A 63 1.56 -1.61 4.63
C GLU A 63 0.29 -1.84 5.45
N ASN A 64 -0.10 -0.85 6.27
CA ASN A 64 -1.26 -0.92 7.15
C ASN A 64 -2.58 -0.68 6.39
N TRP A 65 -2.89 -1.61 5.48
CA TRP A 65 -4.11 -1.59 4.66
C TRP A 65 -5.38 -1.61 5.50
N ARG A 66 -5.37 -2.37 6.60
CA ARG A 66 -6.50 -2.42 7.53
C ARG A 66 -6.76 -1.05 8.15
N GLY A 67 -5.72 -0.39 8.68
CA GLY A 67 -5.85 0.94 9.25
C GLY A 67 -6.34 1.98 8.24
N LEU A 68 -5.85 1.93 6.99
CA LEU A 68 -6.33 2.80 5.91
C LEU A 68 -7.84 2.64 5.70
N VAL A 69 -8.33 1.40 5.60
CA VAL A 69 -9.75 1.11 5.35
C VAL A 69 -10.60 1.45 6.58
N GLU A 70 -10.09 1.19 7.78
CA GLU A 70 -10.76 1.50 9.04
C GLU A 70 -10.91 3.03 9.26
N THR A 71 -9.92 3.83 8.86
CA THR A 71 -10.05 5.31 8.83
C THR A 71 -11.23 5.76 7.99
N ILE A 72 -11.44 5.15 6.82
CA ILE A 72 -12.57 5.50 5.94
C ILE A 72 -13.88 5.01 6.59
N ALA A 73 -13.96 3.73 6.96
CA ALA A 73 -15.17 3.12 7.50
C ALA A 73 -15.67 3.76 8.81
N THR A 74 -14.77 4.32 9.63
CA THR A 74 -15.17 4.98 10.90
C THR A 74 -15.65 6.41 10.73
N LYS A 75 -15.31 7.06 9.61
CA LYS A 75 -15.62 8.48 9.33
C LYS A 75 -16.59 8.66 8.16
N GLU A 76 -16.95 7.58 7.47
CA GLU A 76 -17.90 7.60 6.37
C GLU A 76 -19.28 8.07 6.83
N GLN A 77 -19.96 8.77 5.93
CA GLN A 77 -21.36 9.14 6.09
C GLN A 77 -22.17 8.52 4.93
N PRO A 78 -23.48 8.28 5.13
CA PRO A 78 -24.35 7.84 4.04
C PRO A 78 -24.25 8.80 2.85
N GLY A 79 -24.00 8.25 1.65
CA GLY A 79 -23.81 9.03 0.43
C GLY A 79 -22.37 9.41 0.10
N ASP A 80 -21.40 9.10 0.98
CA ASP A 80 -19.99 9.25 0.64
C ASP A 80 -19.57 8.28 -0.48
N VAL A 81 -18.71 8.76 -1.38
CA VAL A 81 -18.12 7.97 -2.48
C VAL A 81 -16.64 7.74 -2.21
N ILE A 82 -16.16 6.50 -2.38
CA ILE A 82 -14.76 6.13 -2.23
C ILE A 82 -14.13 5.97 -3.61
N VAL A 83 -13.23 6.87 -3.97
CA VAL A 83 -12.42 6.78 -5.19
C VAL A 83 -11.09 6.12 -4.88
N TRP A 84 -10.87 4.94 -5.46
CA TRP A 84 -9.67 4.15 -5.30
C TRP A 84 -8.74 4.32 -6.51
N SER A 85 -7.63 5.04 -6.31
CA SER A 85 -6.65 5.33 -7.35
C SER A 85 -5.22 5.07 -6.87
N ILE A 86 -4.87 3.78 -6.77
CA ILE A 86 -3.52 3.33 -6.37
C ILE A 86 -2.84 2.44 -7.42
N GLY A 87 -3.43 2.28 -8.60
CA GLY A 87 -2.84 1.54 -9.74
C GLY A 87 -3.11 0.04 -9.69
N GLN A 88 -3.95 -0.40 -8.75
CA GLN A 88 -4.49 -1.75 -8.71
C GLN A 88 -5.88 -1.76 -9.35
N ARG A 89 -6.07 -2.60 -10.37
CA ARG A 89 -7.40 -2.81 -11.00
C ARG A 89 -8.39 -3.52 -10.08
N ILE A 90 -7.89 -4.28 -9.10
CA ILE A 90 -8.70 -4.97 -8.10
C ILE A 90 -8.30 -4.42 -6.73
N PRO A 91 -9.20 -3.76 -6.00
CA PRO A 91 -8.91 -3.17 -4.70
C PRO A 91 -8.93 -4.27 -3.62
N VAL A 92 -7.95 -5.18 -3.63
CA VAL A 92 -7.92 -6.36 -2.75
C VAL A 92 -8.04 -5.98 -1.27
N ALA A 93 -7.34 -4.93 -0.85
CA ALA A 93 -7.43 -4.41 0.51
C ALA A 93 -8.84 -3.93 0.86
N LEU A 94 -9.47 -3.17 -0.04
CA LEU A 94 -10.81 -2.65 0.17
C LEU A 94 -11.82 -3.80 0.20
N ASN A 95 -11.78 -4.71 -0.78
CA ASN A 95 -12.67 -5.88 -0.83
C ASN A 95 -12.56 -6.79 0.41
N HIS A 96 -11.40 -6.82 1.05
CA HIS A 96 -11.17 -7.70 2.20
C HIS A 96 -11.52 -7.03 3.54
N TYR A 97 -11.23 -5.75 3.70
CA TYR A 97 -11.38 -5.05 4.98
C TYR A 97 -12.62 -4.15 5.05
N TYR A 98 -13.13 -3.68 3.92
CA TYR A 98 -14.22 -2.72 3.88
C TYR A 98 -15.58 -3.41 3.93
N HIS A 99 -16.37 -3.03 4.92
CA HIS A 99 -17.74 -3.51 5.14
C HIS A 99 -18.72 -2.35 5.30
N GLY A 100 -18.32 -1.14 4.86
CA GLY A 100 -19.13 0.06 4.91
C GLY A 100 -20.17 0.14 3.79
N SER A 101 -20.88 1.26 3.76
CA SER A 101 -22.03 1.49 2.85
C SER A 101 -21.72 2.40 1.66
N GLY A 102 -20.52 2.98 1.62
CA GLY A 102 -20.08 3.88 0.55
C GLY A 102 -19.89 3.16 -0.79
N SER A 103 -20.21 3.85 -1.87
CA SER A 103 -19.97 3.34 -3.22
C SER A 103 -18.47 3.42 -3.55
N ILE A 104 -17.96 2.40 -4.23
CA ILE A 104 -16.53 2.27 -4.54
C ILE A 104 -16.34 2.47 -6.04
N GLU A 105 -15.57 3.48 -6.40
CA GLU A 105 -15.15 3.74 -7.77
C GLU A 105 -13.65 3.54 -7.95
N ILE A 106 -13.28 2.69 -8.90
CA ILE A 106 -11.87 2.45 -9.23
C ILE A 106 -11.49 3.38 -10.37
N LYS A 107 -10.46 4.21 -10.16
CA LYS A 107 -9.90 5.07 -11.20
C LYS A 107 -8.42 4.81 -11.42
N ASP A 108 -8.03 4.75 -12.68
CA ASP A 108 -6.63 4.62 -13.05
C ASP A 108 -5.81 5.80 -12.54
N VAL A 109 -4.58 5.49 -12.13
CA VAL A 109 -3.63 6.50 -11.65
C VAL A 109 -2.95 7.14 -12.84
N LEU A 110 -2.81 8.46 -12.78
CA LEU A 110 -2.00 9.17 -13.77
C LEU A 110 -0.57 8.61 -13.84
N PRO A 111 0.03 8.52 -15.04
CA PRO A 111 1.44 8.14 -15.19
C PRO A 111 2.35 9.02 -14.34
N ARG A 112 3.49 8.49 -13.87
CA ARG A 112 4.39 9.21 -12.96
C ARG A 112 4.96 10.49 -13.57
N SER A 113 5.20 10.50 -14.88
CA SER A 113 5.66 11.68 -15.63
C SER A 113 4.62 12.80 -15.61
N VAL A 114 3.36 12.46 -15.89
CA VAL A 114 2.21 13.37 -15.92
C VAL A 114 1.94 13.95 -14.54
N ARG A 115 1.92 13.10 -13.50
CA ARG A 115 1.66 13.51 -12.09
C ARG A 115 2.54 14.64 -11.57
N LYS A 116 3.73 14.83 -12.14
CA LYS A 116 4.69 15.82 -11.63
C LYS A 116 4.64 17.14 -12.39
N ASN A 117 4.36 17.09 -13.69
CA ASN A 117 4.69 18.20 -14.59
C ASN A 117 3.53 18.66 -15.47
N ASP A 118 2.41 17.94 -15.52
CA ASP A 118 1.31 18.23 -16.45
C ASP A 118 0.05 18.62 -15.68
N GLN A 119 -0.11 19.93 -15.50
CA GLN A 119 -1.23 20.50 -14.77
C GLN A 119 -2.58 20.25 -15.46
N GLN A 120 -2.66 20.39 -16.78
CA GLN A 120 -3.90 20.20 -17.53
C GLN A 120 -4.40 18.75 -17.45
N ALA A 121 -3.49 17.77 -17.57
CA ALA A 121 -3.87 16.37 -17.41
C ALA A 121 -4.32 16.05 -15.98
N ILE A 122 -3.73 16.71 -14.98
CA ILE A 122 -4.15 16.57 -13.58
C ILE A 122 -5.53 17.21 -13.36
N GLU A 123 -5.76 18.41 -13.87
CA GLU A 123 -7.06 19.08 -13.82
C GLU A 123 -8.14 18.24 -14.47
N GLY A 124 -7.92 17.76 -15.70
CA GLY A 124 -8.86 16.89 -16.39
C GLY A 124 -9.15 15.59 -15.62
N TRP A 125 -8.13 15.02 -14.98
CA TRP A 125 -8.32 13.83 -14.14
C TRP A 125 -9.13 14.13 -12.86
N VAL A 126 -8.83 15.23 -12.17
CA VAL A 126 -9.54 15.65 -10.95
C VAL A 126 -10.99 16.04 -11.27
N SER A 127 -11.23 16.70 -12.41
CA SER A 127 -12.58 17.02 -12.88
C SER A 127 -13.36 15.79 -13.35
N SER A 128 -12.67 14.69 -13.66
CA SER A 128 -13.33 13.41 -13.96
C SER A 128 -13.83 12.67 -12.72
N LEU A 129 -13.49 13.12 -11.51
CA LEU A 129 -13.97 12.51 -10.26
C LEU A 129 -15.50 12.52 -10.23
N PRO A 130 -16.14 11.48 -9.67
CA PRO A 130 -17.58 11.37 -9.70
C PRO A 130 -18.23 12.61 -9.08
N PRO A 131 -19.24 13.19 -9.75
CA PRO A 131 -19.98 14.31 -9.20
C PRO A 131 -20.74 13.80 -7.97
N THR A 132 -20.42 14.35 -6.81
CA THR A 132 -21.14 14.08 -5.57
C THR A 132 -21.66 15.39 -5.01
N GLN A 133 -22.87 15.37 -4.45
CA GLN A 133 -23.40 16.49 -3.66
C GLN A 133 -22.88 16.44 -2.21
N SER A 134 -22.31 15.29 -1.82
CA SER A 134 -21.81 15.00 -0.48
C SER A 134 -20.28 15.02 -0.47
N ARG A 135 -19.64 14.17 0.34
CA ARG A 135 -18.18 14.11 0.46
C ARG A 135 -17.63 12.94 -0.34
N LEU A 136 -16.35 13.02 -0.68
CA LEU A 136 -15.63 12.05 -1.48
C LEU A 136 -14.33 11.66 -0.78
N TRP A 137 -14.11 10.37 -0.61
CA TRP A 137 -12.87 9.80 -0.11
C TRP A 137 -11.96 9.45 -1.28
N LEU A 138 -10.92 10.23 -1.51
CA LEU A 138 -9.93 9.97 -2.54
C LEU A 138 -8.71 9.27 -1.93
N VAL A 139 -8.49 8.00 -2.32
CA VAL A 139 -7.28 7.25 -1.99
C VAL A 139 -6.33 7.29 -3.19
N TYR A 140 -5.19 7.98 -3.03
CA TYR A 140 -4.28 8.27 -4.13
C TYR A 140 -2.82 7.90 -3.84
N VAL A 141 -2.14 7.31 -4.82
CA VAL A 141 -0.73 6.93 -4.69
C VAL A 141 0.23 8.04 -5.13
N LYS A 142 1.19 8.36 -4.26
CA LYS A 142 2.32 9.28 -4.46
C LYS A 142 1.87 10.61 -5.07
N SER A 143 0.98 11.30 -4.36
CA SER A 143 0.52 12.63 -4.76
C SER A 143 1.70 13.61 -4.86
N SER A 144 1.71 14.45 -5.89
CA SER A 144 2.71 15.51 -6.07
C SER A 144 2.21 16.82 -5.45
N LYS A 145 3.11 17.80 -5.27
CA LYS A 145 2.71 19.15 -4.83
C LYS A 145 1.70 19.78 -5.80
N LEU A 146 1.90 19.59 -7.10
CA LEU A 146 1.02 20.10 -8.15
C LEU A 146 -0.36 19.45 -8.06
N PHE A 147 -0.43 18.12 -7.91
CA PHE A 147 -1.69 17.40 -7.72
C PHE A 147 -2.48 17.93 -6.51
N ARG A 148 -1.80 18.15 -5.37
CA ARG A 148 -2.45 18.70 -4.18
C ARG A 148 -2.95 20.14 -4.38
N SER A 149 -2.30 20.95 -5.23
CA SER A 149 -2.79 22.29 -5.57
C SER A 149 -4.10 22.21 -6.34
N VAL A 150 -4.11 21.42 -7.42
CA VAL A 150 -5.30 21.25 -8.26
C VAL A 150 -6.48 20.69 -7.47
N VAL A 151 -6.25 19.70 -6.61
CA VAL A 151 -7.30 19.17 -5.72
C VAL A 151 -7.83 20.25 -4.77
N LYS A 152 -6.97 21.11 -4.22
CA LYS A 152 -7.39 22.22 -3.35
C LYS A 152 -8.17 23.30 -4.10
N GLU A 153 -7.89 23.50 -5.39
CA GLU A 153 -8.57 24.48 -6.23
C GLU A 153 -10.01 24.04 -6.52
N GLN A 154 -10.21 22.76 -6.87
CA GLN A 154 -11.53 22.24 -7.23
C GLN A 154 -12.36 21.76 -6.01
N PHE A 155 -11.70 21.29 -4.96
CA PHE A 155 -12.36 20.73 -3.77
C PHE A 155 -11.92 21.40 -2.47
N GLN A 156 -12.81 21.43 -1.49
CA GLN A 156 -12.46 21.73 -0.11
C GLN A 156 -11.94 20.45 0.57
N ILE A 157 -10.68 20.47 1.02
CA ILE A 157 -10.09 19.35 1.76
C ILE A 157 -10.51 19.45 3.23
N GLN A 158 -11.32 18.50 3.69
CA GLN A 158 -11.74 18.41 5.10
C GLN A 158 -10.72 17.67 5.96
N ALA A 159 -10.12 16.62 5.42
CA ALA A 159 -9.09 15.84 6.09
C ALA A 159 -8.08 15.31 5.06
N GLN A 160 -6.83 15.21 5.49
CA GLN A 160 -5.75 14.59 4.73
C GLN A 160 -4.93 13.71 5.66
N GLU A 161 -4.81 12.43 5.32
CA GLU A 161 -4.06 11.45 6.10
C GLU A 161 -3.12 10.65 5.20
N LYS A 162 -1.98 10.21 5.75
CA LYS A 162 -0.99 9.40 5.05
C LYS A 162 -0.72 8.10 5.84
N PRO A 163 -1.66 7.15 5.84
CA PRO A 163 -1.58 5.95 6.69
C PRO A 163 -0.53 4.94 6.21
N ILE A 164 -0.18 4.97 4.92
CA ILE A 164 0.81 4.10 4.30
C ILE A 164 1.80 4.98 3.53
N ASP A 165 3.09 4.62 3.53
CA ASP A 165 4.06 5.42 2.78
C ASP A 165 3.72 5.43 1.28
N GLY A 166 3.74 6.63 0.72
CA GLY A 166 3.33 6.85 -0.67
C GLY A 166 1.84 6.68 -0.96
N ILE A 167 0.95 6.50 0.03
CA ILE A 167 -0.52 6.52 -0.19
C ILE A 167 -1.15 7.57 0.71
N GLU A 168 -1.98 8.40 0.12
CA GLU A 168 -2.70 9.46 0.81
C GLU A 168 -4.21 9.27 0.68
N ILE A 169 -4.91 9.54 1.77
CA ILE A 169 -6.36 9.65 1.80
C ILE A 169 -6.70 11.14 1.89
N PHE A 170 -7.59 11.60 1.03
CA PHE A 170 -8.20 12.92 1.09
C PHE A 170 -9.69 12.76 1.32
N LEU A 171 -10.24 13.46 2.31
CA LEU A 171 -11.68 13.70 2.41
C LEU A 171 -11.98 15.03 1.75
N LEU A 172 -12.66 14.96 0.62
CA LEU A 172 -12.96 16.07 -0.27
C LEU A 172 -14.45 16.42 -0.18
N LYS A 173 -14.77 17.70 -0.18
CA LYS A 173 -16.12 18.21 -0.43
C LYS A 173 -16.07 19.10 -1.68
N PRO A 174 -16.99 18.96 -2.63
CA PRO A 174 -17.05 19.90 -3.76
C PRO A 174 -17.20 21.31 -3.20
N ARG A 175 -16.50 22.28 -3.80
CA ARG A 175 -16.81 23.68 -3.54
C ARG A 175 -18.16 23.95 -4.20
N SER A 176 -19.19 24.28 -3.42
CA SER A 176 -20.49 24.62 -3.98
C SER A 176 -20.32 25.69 -5.06
N THR A 177 -20.80 25.41 -6.27
CA THR A 177 -21.08 26.44 -7.26
C THR A 177 -22.28 27.26 -6.79
N ASP A 178 -22.07 28.15 -5.83
CA ASP A 178 -23.04 29.19 -5.42
C ASP A 178 -23.01 30.39 -6.39
N GLN A 179 -22.94 30.11 -7.70
CA GLN A 179 -23.10 31.12 -8.75
C GLN A 179 -23.75 30.47 -9.97
N THR A 180 -25.08 30.31 -9.93
CA THR A 180 -26.00 30.45 -11.08
C THR A 180 -27.41 30.08 -10.63
N SER A 181 -28.08 30.99 -9.95
CA SER A 181 -29.55 31.10 -9.92
C SER A 181 -29.92 32.51 -9.45
N ASP A 182 -29.54 33.47 -10.28
CA ASP A 182 -30.19 34.78 -10.38
C ASP A 182 -30.39 35.01 -11.88
N GLU A 183 -31.56 34.62 -12.39
CA GLU A 183 -32.28 35.23 -13.50
C GLU A 183 -33.77 34.92 -13.38
#